data_AF-A0A9E5I2I6-F1
#
_entry.id   AF-A0A9E5I2I6-F1
#
_cell.length_a   1.000
_cell.length_b   1.000
_cell.length_c   1.000
_cell.angle_alpha   90.00
_cell.angle_beta   90.00
_cell.angle_gamma   90.00
#
_symmetry.space_group_name_H-M   'P 1'
#
loop_
_entity.id
_entity.type
_entity.pdbx_description
1 polymer ?
#
loop_
_entity_poly.entity_id
_entity_poly.type
_entity_poly.pdbx_seq_one_letter_code
_entity_poly.pdbx_strand_id
1 'polypeptide(L)'
;MSSPIRFVVLGDSAAAGIGDSDKFGNNFGWGYYLARAIQSPLVYANVSRPGAQSQEVRDVQLKHALDFKPNLAAVIVGGNDVLRNGFSPQRFHQNLRTIVSELTALNSTVLLLELHDPNKLLRLPKTLAGILDRRINMVNSMTRAVAEEFSTKLLQTRQIADIYSKDMWHVDRMHPSKKGHQHLAKNFRKILLDEIAVAPVRISPVHVKTRKESISWMLLKGTPWFFKRCFDLLPAVLFLITKEKILNAFSGRRGKEDNVHFANFTQSQSTEAISA
;
A
#
# COMPACT_ATOMS: atom_id res chain seq x y z
N MET A 1 18.92 3.73 30.11
CA MET A 1 18.52 2.90 28.95
C MET A 1 17.68 3.77 28.04
N SER A 2 17.92 3.76 26.72
CA SER A 2 17.08 4.52 25.79
C SER A 2 15.65 3.99 25.82
N SER A 3 14.66 4.88 25.71
CA SER A 3 13.25 4.48 25.60
C SER A 3 13.05 3.60 24.35
N PRO A 4 12.21 2.56 24.42
CA PRO A 4 12.00 1.66 23.29
C PRO A 4 11.34 2.40 22.12
N ILE A 5 11.73 2.01 20.90
CA ILE A 5 11.01 2.37 19.68
C ILE A 5 9.62 1.76 19.77
N ARG A 6 8.59 2.55 19.45
CA ARG A 6 7.19 2.15 19.39
C ARG A 6 6.79 2.20 17.93
N PHE A 7 6.78 1.04 17.28
CA PHE A 7 6.44 0.90 15.87
C PHE A 7 5.01 0.38 15.70
N VAL A 8 4.15 1.17 15.05
CA VAL A 8 2.79 0.77 14.70
C VAL A 8 2.58 0.68 13.19
N VAL A 9 1.86 -0.34 12.73
CA VAL A 9 1.43 -0.49 11.33
C VAL A 9 -0.09 -0.38 11.25
N LEU A 10 -0.56 0.50 10.37
CA LEU A 10 -1.95 0.70 10.02
C LEU A 10 -2.13 0.47 8.51
N GLY A 11 -3.34 0.10 8.11
CA GLY A 11 -3.70 0.01 6.71
C GLY A 11 -4.55 -1.19 6.34
N ASP A 12 -4.32 -1.66 5.12
CA ASP A 12 -5.08 -2.73 4.48
C ASP A 12 -4.37 -4.10 4.53
N SER A 13 -4.68 -4.99 3.57
CA SER A 13 -4.11 -6.33 3.51
C SER A 13 -2.59 -6.35 3.27
N ALA A 14 -2.02 -5.36 2.59
CA ALA A 14 -0.59 -5.26 2.41
C ALA A 14 0.12 -4.90 3.73
N ALA A 15 -0.48 -4.01 4.53
CA ALA A 15 -0.03 -3.72 5.89
C ALA A 15 -0.19 -4.93 6.83
N ALA A 16 -1.27 -5.70 6.68
CA ALA A 16 -1.55 -6.88 7.51
C ALA A 16 -0.65 -8.08 7.22
N GLY A 17 0.22 -8.01 6.21
CA GLY A 17 1.14 -9.10 5.88
C GLY A 17 0.50 -10.27 5.13
N ILE A 18 -0.66 -10.05 4.48
CA ILE A 18 -1.31 -11.09 3.68
C ILE A 18 -0.36 -11.59 2.60
N GLY A 19 -0.31 -12.92 2.43
CA GLY A 19 0.63 -13.60 1.52
C GLY A 19 1.91 -14.12 2.19
N ASP A 20 2.09 -13.84 3.49
CA ASP A 20 3.16 -14.42 4.32
C ASP A 20 2.61 -14.91 5.67
N SER A 21 2.09 -16.14 5.67
CA SER A 21 1.57 -16.80 6.86
C SER A 21 2.32 -18.10 7.19
N ASP A 22 2.37 -18.43 8.49
CA ASP A 22 2.76 -19.76 8.93
C ASP A 22 1.62 -20.79 8.78
N LYS A 23 1.90 -22.04 9.17
CA LYS A 23 0.93 -23.14 9.15
C LYS A 23 -0.24 -22.95 10.13
N PHE A 24 -0.12 -22.02 11.08
CA PHE A 24 -1.14 -21.70 12.07
C PHE A 24 -2.00 -20.50 11.65
N GLY A 25 -1.69 -19.86 10.53
CA GLY A 25 -2.42 -18.71 10.00
C GLY A 25 -1.95 -17.36 10.53
N ASN A 26 -0.84 -17.30 11.27
CA ASN A 26 -0.25 -16.05 11.71
C ASN A 26 0.40 -15.34 10.52
N ASN A 27 0.02 -14.10 10.25
CA ASN A 27 0.66 -13.29 9.22
C ASN A 27 1.85 -12.52 9.79
N PHE A 28 2.99 -12.55 9.10
CA PHE A 28 4.19 -11.80 9.50
C PHE A 28 4.28 -10.49 8.71
N GLY A 29 4.40 -10.59 7.39
CA GLY A 29 4.49 -9.44 6.51
C GLY A 29 5.78 -8.63 6.65
N TRP A 30 5.91 -7.61 5.81
CA TRP A 30 7.08 -6.74 5.77
C TRP A 30 7.30 -5.99 7.09
N GLY A 31 6.23 -5.59 7.79
CA GLY A 31 6.31 -4.89 9.07
C GLY A 31 7.02 -5.70 10.14
N TYR A 32 6.73 -7.01 10.22
CA TYR A 32 7.42 -7.94 11.12
C TYR A 32 8.92 -8.07 10.78
N TYR A 33 9.28 -8.22 9.51
CA TYR A 33 10.69 -8.35 9.12
C TYR A 33 11.48 -7.06 9.37
N LEU A 34 10.85 -5.90 9.17
CA LEU A 34 11.44 -4.61 9.49
C LEU A 34 11.63 -4.47 11.01
N ALA A 35 10.57 -4.75 11.79
CA ALA A 35 10.60 -4.74 13.25
C ALA A 35 11.74 -5.61 13.82
N ARG A 36 11.89 -6.83 13.32
CA ARG A 36 12.98 -7.74 13.73
C ARG A 36 14.38 -7.26 13.40
N ALA A 37 14.50 -6.35 12.44
CA ALA A 37 15.77 -5.80 12.02
C ALA A 37 16.14 -4.51 12.76
N ILE A 38 15.21 -3.87 13.47
CA ILE A 38 15.50 -2.71 14.33
C ILE A 38 16.36 -3.17 15.51
N GLN A 39 17.48 -2.47 15.76
CA GLN A 39 18.47 -2.87 16.77
C GLN A 39 18.15 -2.33 18.17
N SER A 40 17.42 -1.22 18.26
CA SER A 40 16.98 -0.65 19.53
C SER A 40 15.89 -1.52 20.17
N PRO A 41 15.70 -1.44 21.51
CA PRO A 41 14.52 -2.02 22.16
C PRO A 41 13.24 -1.58 21.45
N LEU A 42 12.33 -2.52 21.19
CA LEU A 42 11.16 -2.29 20.32
C LEU A 42 9.88 -2.82 20.97
N VAL A 43 8.82 -2.02 20.88
CA VAL A 43 7.43 -2.45 21.03
C VAL A 43 6.77 -2.32 19.66
N TYR A 44 6.19 -3.42 19.16
CA TYR A 44 5.58 -3.49 17.84
C TYR A 44 4.09 -3.79 17.94
N ALA A 45 3.28 -3.07 17.16
CA ALA A 45 1.87 -3.34 17.01
C ALA A 45 1.47 -3.27 15.53
N ASN A 46 0.58 -4.16 15.11
CA ASN A 46 -0.06 -4.09 13.80
C ASN A 46 -1.57 -4.04 14.00
N VAL A 47 -2.17 -2.87 13.75
CA VAL A 47 -3.61 -2.61 13.90
C VAL A 47 -4.33 -2.60 12.55
N SER A 48 -3.62 -2.99 11.48
CA SER A 48 -4.20 -3.05 10.13
C SER A 48 -5.25 -4.14 10.00
N ARG A 49 -6.15 -3.95 9.04
CA ARG A 49 -7.23 -4.91 8.75
C ARG A 49 -7.29 -5.20 7.25
N PRO A 50 -7.24 -6.49 6.84
CA PRO A 50 -7.44 -6.85 5.44
C PRO A 50 -8.75 -6.30 4.87
N GLY A 51 -8.64 -5.56 3.76
CA GLY A 51 -9.79 -4.96 3.08
C GLY A 51 -10.18 -3.57 3.58
N ALA A 52 -9.44 -2.96 4.52
CA ALA A 52 -9.67 -1.60 4.95
C ALA A 52 -9.46 -0.59 3.81
N GLN A 53 -10.31 0.44 3.79
CA GLN A 53 -10.15 1.65 2.95
C GLN A 53 -9.57 2.78 3.81
N SER A 54 -9.06 3.84 3.18
CA SER A 54 -8.51 5.02 3.88
C SER A 54 -9.45 5.58 4.95
N GLN A 55 -10.77 5.55 4.70
CA GLN A 55 -11.79 6.02 5.63
C GLN A 55 -11.79 5.22 6.94
N GLU A 56 -11.70 3.90 6.85
CA GLU A 56 -11.69 3.05 8.05
C GLU A 56 -10.37 3.17 8.81
N VAL A 57 -9.25 3.36 8.10
CA VAL A 57 -7.96 3.62 8.73
C VAL A 57 -8.05 4.90 9.57
N ARG A 58 -8.67 5.97 9.02
CA ARG A 58 -8.90 7.24 9.73
C ARG A 58 -9.84 7.07 10.92
N ASP A 59 -11.00 6.46 10.73
CA ASP A 59 -12.06 6.48 11.73
C ASP A 59 -11.84 5.47 12.86
N VAL A 60 -11.13 4.37 12.58
CA VAL A 60 -11.01 3.24 13.50
C VAL A 60 -9.55 2.97 13.89
N GLN A 61 -8.68 2.72 12.92
CA GLN A 61 -7.33 2.26 13.22
C GLN A 61 -6.45 3.37 13.82
N LEU A 62 -6.63 4.62 13.37
CA LEU A 62 -5.85 5.77 13.83
C LEU A 62 -5.97 5.96 15.34
N LYS A 63 -7.18 5.86 15.92
CA LYS A 63 -7.38 5.93 17.37
C LYS A 63 -6.47 4.95 18.13
N HIS A 64 -6.47 3.68 17.72
CA HIS A 64 -5.64 2.64 18.34
C HIS A 64 -4.14 2.92 18.20
N ALA A 65 -3.73 3.49 17.07
CA ALA A 65 -2.34 3.89 16.87
C ALA A 65 -1.95 5.07 17.75
N LEU A 66 -2.81 6.07 17.92
CA LEU A 66 -2.52 7.22 18.79
C LEU A 66 -2.42 6.79 20.26
N ASP A 67 -3.30 5.90 20.72
CA ASP A 67 -3.25 5.33 22.07
C ASP A 67 -1.92 4.58 22.33
N PHE A 68 -1.33 4.00 21.27
CA PHE A 68 -0.03 3.31 21.33
C PHE A 68 1.18 4.25 21.47
N LYS A 69 1.01 5.55 21.18
CA LYS A 69 2.04 6.62 21.22
C LYS A 69 3.32 6.24 20.43
N PRO A 70 3.20 5.99 19.11
CA PRO A 70 4.32 5.59 18.29
C PRO A 70 5.38 6.69 18.16
N ASN A 71 6.60 6.26 17.88
CA ASN A 71 7.66 7.10 17.30
C ASN A 71 8.01 6.65 15.87
N LEU A 72 7.54 5.48 15.46
CA LEU A 72 7.56 5.02 14.08
C LEU A 72 6.15 4.53 13.72
N ALA A 73 5.61 5.01 12.61
CA ALA A 73 4.31 4.56 12.12
C ALA A 73 4.41 4.20 10.63
N ALA A 74 3.63 3.23 10.19
CA ALA A 74 3.45 2.96 8.77
C ALA A 74 1.98 2.97 8.39
N VAL A 75 1.66 3.66 7.30
CA VAL A 75 0.30 3.79 6.79
C VAL A 75 0.27 3.25 5.36
N ILE A 76 -0.19 2.00 5.19
CA ILE A 76 -0.23 1.33 3.89
C ILE A 76 -1.68 1.10 3.47
N VAL A 77 -2.21 1.98 2.63
CA VAL A 77 -3.61 1.97 2.23
C VAL A 77 -3.80 2.56 0.84
N GLY A 78 -4.96 2.30 0.22
CA GLY A 78 -5.35 2.84 -1.07
C GLY A 78 -5.72 1.75 -2.07
N GLY A 79 -5.23 0.52 -1.87
CA GLY A 79 -5.56 -0.60 -2.75
C GLY A 79 -7.06 -0.89 -2.76
N ASN A 80 -7.71 -0.89 -1.60
CA ASN A 80 -9.16 -1.09 -1.53
C ASN A 80 -9.96 0.15 -1.97
N ASP A 81 -9.45 1.36 -1.78
CA ASP A 81 -10.08 2.59 -2.27
C ASP A 81 -10.22 2.58 -3.79
N VAL A 82 -9.18 2.13 -4.51
CA VAL A 82 -9.17 1.99 -5.97
C VAL A 82 -10.24 1.00 -6.45
N LEU A 83 -10.39 -0.13 -5.74
CA LEU A 83 -11.23 -1.25 -6.15
C LEU A 83 -12.72 -1.04 -5.89
N ARG A 84 -13.10 -0.11 -5.00
CA ARG A 84 -14.49 0.10 -4.61
C ARG A 84 -15.20 1.06 -5.56
N ASN A 85 -16.54 0.93 -5.60
CA ASN A 85 -17.39 1.90 -6.26
C ASN A 85 -17.37 3.21 -5.45
N GLY A 86 -17.49 4.35 -6.13
CA GLY A 86 -17.45 5.67 -5.47
C GLY A 86 -16.05 6.14 -5.07
N PHE A 87 -14.99 5.54 -5.64
CA PHE A 87 -13.62 6.04 -5.48
C PHE A 87 -13.56 7.56 -5.72
N SER A 88 -13.05 8.27 -4.73
CA SER A 88 -12.82 9.72 -4.76
C SER A 88 -11.37 9.98 -4.37
N PRO A 89 -10.54 10.45 -5.31
CA PRO A 89 -9.16 10.84 -5.02
C PRO A 89 -9.08 11.90 -3.91
N GLN A 90 -10.02 12.84 -3.89
CA GLN A 90 -10.09 13.91 -2.89
C GLN A 90 -10.36 13.35 -1.50
N ARG A 91 -11.31 12.41 -1.37
CA ARG A 91 -11.59 11.75 -0.09
C ARG A 91 -10.39 10.92 0.39
N PHE A 92 -9.76 10.17 -0.51
CA PHE A 92 -8.55 9.43 -0.20
C PHE A 92 -7.44 10.36 0.31
N HIS A 93 -7.19 11.46 -0.40
CA HIS A 93 -6.20 12.47 -0.01
C HIS A 93 -6.52 13.08 1.36
N GLN A 94 -7.75 13.53 1.60
CA GLN A 94 -8.18 14.07 2.89
C GLN A 94 -7.97 13.06 4.02
N ASN A 95 -8.37 11.81 3.81
CA ASN A 95 -8.21 10.76 4.81
C ASN A 95 -6.73 10.50 5.13
N LEU A 96 -5.90 10.30 4.10
CA LEU A 96 -4.48 10.06 4.28
C LEU A 96 -3.79 11.24 4.96
N ARG A 97 -4.11 12.46 4.54
CA ARG A 97 -3.62 13.70 5.13
C ARG A 97 -3.93 13.79 6.62
N THR A 98 -5.17 13.53 7.02
CA THR A 98 -5.56 13.51 8.45
C THR A 98 -4.76 12.47 9.23
N ILE A 99 -4.71 11.22 8.76
CA ILE A 99 -3.97 10.14 9.42
C ILE A 99 -2.50 10.51 9.61
N VAL A 100 -1.84 10.99 8.55
CA VAL A 100 -0.43 11.38 8.60
C VAL A 100 -0.23 12.56 9.55
N SER A 101 -1.07 13.60 9.46
CA SER A 101 -0.95 14.80 10.29
C SER A 101 -1.01 14.50 11.79
N GLU A 102 -1.91 13.62 12.23
CA GLU A 102 -2.05 13.25 13.64
C GLU A 102 -0.88 12.39 14.13
N LEU A 103 -0.36 11.49 13.30
CA LEU A 103 0.84 10.71 13.63
C LEU A 103 2.08 11.61 13.70
N THR A 104 2.25 12.55 12.76
CA THR A 104 3.36 13.50 12.80
C THR A 104 3.27 14.47 13.98
N ALA A 105 2.07 14.82 14.44
CA ALA A 105 1.88 15.63 15.65
C ALA A 105 2.39 14.93 16.93
N LEU A 106 2.53 13.59 16.92
CA LEU A 106 3.20 12.82 17.97
C LEU A 106 4.73 12.73 17.78
N ASN A 107 5.29 13.44 16.81
CA ASN A 107 6.68 13.31 16.37
C ASN A 107 7.02 11.90 15.86
N SER A 108 6.05 11.18 15.28
CA SER A 108 6.34 9.90 14.63
C SER A 108 6.99 10.11 13.27
N THR A 109 8.04 9.34 12.98
CA THR A 109 8.47 9.11 11.61
C THR A 109 7.41 8.24 10.91
N VAL A 110 6.83 8.73 9.82
CA VAL A 110 5.78 8.02 9.09
C VAL A 110 6.34 7.39 7.82
N LEU A 111 6.05 6.10 7.62
CA LEU A 111 6.35 5.33 6.41
C LEU A 111 5.10 5.23 5.54
N LEU A 112 5.24 5.53 4.26
CA LEU A 112 4.20 5.37 3.23
C LEU A 112 4.66 4.42 2.14
N LEU A 113 3.71 3.79 1.44
CA LEU A 113 3.97 2.88 0.33
C LEU A 113 3.08 3.22 -0.85
N GLU A 114 3.67 3.35 -2.03
CA GLU A 114 2.89 3.44 -3.26
C GLU A 114 2.31 2.09 -3.68
N LEU A 115 1.22 2.13 -4.44
CA LEU A 115 0.67 0.96 -5.08
C LEU A 115 1.49 0.55 -6.32
N HIS A 116 1.65 -0.76 -6.51
CA HIS A 116 2.22 -1.34 -7.72
C HIS A 116 1.23 -1.26 -8.91
N ASP A 117 1.71 -1.57 -10.11
CA ASP A 117 0.85 -1.73 -11.28
C ASP A 117 0.36 -3.20 -11.40
N PRO A 118 -0.93 -3.50 -11.14
CA PRO A 118 -1.46 -4.85 -11.27
C PRO A 118 -1.50 -5.35 -12.71
N ASN A 119 -1.49 -4.46 -13.72
CA ASN A 119 -1.50 -4.84 -15.13
C ASN A 119 -0.22 -5.56 -15.56
N LYS A 120 0.88 -5.42 -14.80
CA LYS A 120 2.14 -6.15 -15.02
C LYS A 120 2.08 -7.59 -14.50
N LEU A 121 1.12 -7.92 -13.65
CA LEU A 121 1.01 -9.20 -12.96
C LEU A 121 -0.22 -10.00 -13.41
N LEU A 122 -1.29 -9.31 -13.75
CA LEU A 122 -2.58 -9.86 -14.13
C LEU A 122 -2.90 -9.55 -15.60
N ARG A 123 -3.48 -10.53 -16.29
CA ARG A 123 -4.03 -10.35 -17.64
C ARG A 123 -5.46 -9.82 -17.52
N LEU A 124 -5.59 -8.51 -17.39
CA LEU A 124 -6.90 -7.84 -17.27
C LEU A 124 -7.46 -7.42 -18.64
N PRO A 125 -8.80 -7.39 -18.82
CA PRO A 125 -9.41 -6.77 -19.99
C PRO A 125 -8.94 -5.32 -20.15
N LYS A 126 -8.69 -4.86 -21.40
CA LYS A 126 -8.13 -3.53 -21.69
C LYS A 126 -8.86 -2.38 -20.99
N THR A 127 -10.18 -2.45 -20.94
CA THR A 127 -11.02 -1.44 -20.26
C THR A 127 -10.72 -1.39 -18.77
N LEU A 128 -10.77 -2.52 -18.08
CA LEU A 128 -10.47 -2.62 -16.65
C LEU A 128 -9.03 -2.20 -16.34
N ALA A 129 -8.08 -2.61 -17.18
CA ALA A 129 -6.67 -2.26 -17.05
C ALA A 129 -6.46 -0.74 -17.06
N GLY A 130 -7.10 -0.02 -18.00
CA GLY A 130 -7.02 1.45 -18.07
C GLY A 130 -7.68 2.16 -16.88
N ILE A 131 -8.79 1.63 -16.37
CA ILE A 131 -9.47 2.18 -15.19
C ILE A 131 -8.57 2.08 -13.96
N LEU A 132 -8.03 0.89 -13.72
CA LEU A 132 -7.16 0.65 -12.56
C LEU A 132 -5.88 1.47 -12.67
N ASP A 133 -5.25 1.53 -13.84
CA ASP A 133 -4.05 2.34 -14.03
C ASP A 133 -4.30 3.81 -13.66
N ARG A 134 -5.36 4.42 -14.21
CA ARG A 134 -5.77 5.79 -13.88
C ARG A 134 -5.96 6.01 -12.38
N ARG A 135 -6.73 5.14 -11.72
CA ARG A 135 -7.04 5.27 -10.28
C ARG A 135 -5.82 5.07 -9.40
N ILE A 136 -4.95 4.11 -9.74
CA ILE A 136 -3.72 3.85 -9.00
C ILE A 136 -2.75 5.01 -9.15
N ASN A 137 -2.62 5.56 -10.36
CA ASN A 137 -1.80 6.76 -10.59
C ASN A 137 -2.32 7.94 -9.77
N MET A 138 -3.64 8.14 -9.67
CA MET A 138 -4.22 9.14 -8.77
C MET A 138 -3.87 8.90 -7.29
N VAL A 139 -4.03 7.67 -6.79
CA VAL A 139 -3.67 7.33 -5.40
C VAL A 139 -2.18 7.55 -5.13
N ASN A 140 -1.30 7.13 -6.02
CA ASN A 140 0.14 7.33 -5.86
C ASN A 140 0.50 8.82 -5.88
N SER A 141 -0.09 9.62 -6.77
CA SER A 141 0.12 11.07 -6.78
C SER A 141 -0.34 11.74 -5.47
N MET A 142 -1.50 11.37 -4.94
CA MET A 142 -1.98 11.89 -3.65
C MET A 142 -1.11 11.43 -2.48
N THR A 143 -0.58 10.21 -2.54
CA THR A 143 0.36 9.68 -1.54
C THR A 143 1.67 10.46 -1.56
N ARG A 144 2.20 10.80 -2.74
CA ARG A 144 3.38 11.69 -2.88
C ARG A 144 3.12 13.07 -2.32
N ALA A 145 1.99 13.68 -2.66
CA ALA A 145 1.65 15.01 -2.16
C ALA A 145 1.62 15.07 -0.63
N VAL A 146 0.98 14.08 0.03
CA VAL A 146 1.00 13.98 1.50
C VAL A 146 2.40 13.68 2.01
N ALA A 147 3.17 12.85 1.31
CA ALA A 147 4.54 12.55 1.73
C ALA A 147 5.43 13.79 1.73
N GLU A 148 5.32 14.63 0.72
CA GLU A 148 6.01 15.91 0.59
C GLU A 148 5.53 16.90 1.65
N GLU A 149 4.21 17.04 1.84
CA GLU A 149 3.62 17.97 2.81
C GLU A 149 4.12 17.72 4.26
N PHE A 150 4.23 16.45 4.66
CA PHE A 150 4.61 16.08 6.03
C PHE A 150 6.03 15.51 6.14
N SER A 151 6.85 15.60 5.09
CA SER A 151 8.22 15.07 5.06
C SER A 151 8.33 13.59 5.49
N THR A 152 7.37 12.77 5.07
CA THR A 152 7.33 11.33 5.41
C THR A 152 8.33 10.52 4.59
N LYS A 153 8.64 9.29 5.02
CA LYS A 153 9.46 8.35 4.22
C LYS A 153 8.57 7.54 3.27
N LEU A 154 8.56 7.93 2.00
CA LEU A 154 7.78 7.24 0.96
C LEU A 154 8.60 6.18 0.22
N LEU A 155 8.10 4.95 0.19
CA LEU A 155 8.63 3.90 -0.67
C LEU A 155 7.84 3.81 -1.99
N GLN A 156 8.50 4.13 -3.11
CA GLN A 156 7.90 4.03 -4.44
C GLN A 156 8.01 2.60 -4.97
N THR A 157 6.96 1.79 -4.74
CA THR A 157 6.94 0.36 -5.05
C THR A 157 7.34 0.04 -6.50
N ARG A 158 6.94 0.89 -7.46
CA ARG A 158 7.22 0.67 -8.89
C ARG A 158 8.70 0.85 -9.27
N GLN A 159 9.50 1.49 -8.40
CA GLN A 159 10.94 1.66 -8.59
C GLN A 159 11.76 0.54 -7.92
N ILE A 160 11.11 -0.37 -7.20
CA ILE A 160 11.80 -1.51 -6.58
C ILE A 160 12.24 -2.47 -7.69
N ALA A 161 13.53 -2.77 -7.70
CA ALA A 161 14.11 -3.75 -8.62
C ALA A 161 13.40 -5.11 -8.49
N ASP A 162 13.11 -5.72 -9.65
CA ASP A 162 12.44 -7.01 -9.77
C ASP A 162 11.05 -7.09 -9.12
N ILE A 163 10.41 -5.96 -8.84
CA ILE A 163 9.11 -5.95 -8.15
C ILE A 163 8.05 -6.77 -8.87
N TYR A 164 8.13 -6.96 -10.19
CA TYR A 164 7.18 -7.74 -10.98
C TYR A 164 7.58 -9.20 -11.22
N SER A 165 8.64 -9.71 -10.57
CA SER A 165 9.00 -11.12 -10.66
C SER A 165 7.93 -12.00 -9.99
N LYS A 166 7.63 -13.17 -10.57
CA LYS A 166 6.51 -14.01 -10.13
C LYS A 166 6.62 -14.50 -8.68
N ASP A 167 7.83 -14.62 -8.17
CA ASP A 167 8.12 -15.09 -6.81
C ASP A 167 8.01 -13.98 -5.76
N MET A 168 7.92 -12.71 -6.16
CA MET A 168 7.64 -11.57 -5.28
C MET A 168 6.15 -11.47 -4.89
N TRP A 169 5.28 -12.17 -5.61
CA TRP A 169 3.84 -12.11 -5.43
C TRP A 169 3.27 -13.45 -4.99
N HIS A 170 2.27 -13.37 -4.13
CA HIS A 170 1.46 -14.50 -3.74
C HIS A 170 0.69 -15.06 -4.95
N VAL A 171 0.10 -16.25 -4.80
CA VAL A 171 -0.60 -16.93 -5.91
C VAL A 171 -1.78 -16.14 -6.45
N ASP A 172 -2.34 -15.23 -5.65
CA ASP A 172 -3.41 -14.30 -6.05
C ASP A 172 -2.93 -13.14 -6.95
N ARG A 173 -1.62 -12.94 -7.08
CA ARG A 173 -0.99 -11.84 -7.86
C ARG A 173 -1.37 -10.42 -7.42
N MET A 174 -1.95 -10.28 -6.22
CA MET A 174 -2.35 -8.99 -5.64
C MET A 174 -1.57 -8.68 -4.37
N HIS A 175 -1.20 -9.71 -3.60
CA HIS A 175 -0.45 -9.55 -2.36
C HIS A 175 1.01 -9.97 -2.53
N PRO A 176 1.95 -9.36 -1.80
CA PRO A 176 3.33 -9.83 -1.77
C PRO A 176 3.40 -11.25 -1.21
N SER A 177 4.29 -12.08 -1.77
CA SER A 177 4.66 -13.36 -1.16
C SER A 177 5.52 -13.10 0.09
N LYS A 178 5.90 -14.16 0.82
CA LYS A 178 6.96 -14.08 1.84
C LYS A 178 8.22 -13.37 1.33
N LYS A 179 8.72 -13.75 0.15
CA LYS A 179 9.88 -13.08 -0.46
C LYS A 179 9.57 -11.61 -0.77
N GLY A 180 8.38 -11.33 -1.30
CA GLY A 180 7.90 -9.97 -1.54
C GLY A 180 7.92 -9.10 -0.29
N HIS A 181 7.37 -9.59 0.81
CA HIS A 181 7.36 -8.92 2.12
C HIS A 181 8.77 -8.69 2.67
N GLN A 182 9.66 -9.67 2.56
CA GLN A 182 11.06 -9.51 2.97
C GLN A 182 11.80 -8.47 2.10
N HIS A 183 11.49 -8.41 0.80
CA HIS A 183 12.03 -7.40 -0.11
C HIS A 183 11.47 -5.99 0.17
N LEU A 184 10.18 -5.87 0.50
CA LEU A 184 9.60 -4.61 0.95
C LEU A 184 10.29 -4.11 2.22
N ALA A 185 10.45 -4.97 3.22
CA ALA A 185 11.17 -4.64 4.45
C ALA A 185 12.62 -4.22 4.17
N LYS A 186 13.31 -4.91 3.25
CA LYS A 186 14.67 -4.53 2.81
C LYS A 186 14.72 -3.14 2.17
N ASN A 187 13.69 -2.73 1.43
CA ASN A 187 13.66 -1.39 0.81
C ASN A 187 13.19 -0.30 1.80
N PHE A 188 12.24 -0.60 2.68
CA PHE A 188 11.90 0.31 3.79
C PHE A 188 13.11 0.58 4.69
N ARG A 189 13.92 -0.45 4.97
CA ARG A 189 15.19 -0.27 5.66
C ARG A 189 16.02 0.83 5.00
N LYS A 190 16.22 0.79 3.67
CA LYS A 190 17.09 1.75 2.97
C LYS A 190 16.70 3.20 3.22
N ILE A 191 15.40 3.50 3.25
CA ILE A 191 14.88 4.86 3.43
C ILE A 191 14.73 5.26 4.92
N LEU A 192 15.04 4.35 5.84
CA LEU A 192 14.94 4.56 7.29
C LEU A 192 16.31 4.60 7.99
N LEU A 193 17.40 4.28 7.28
CA LEU A 193 18.75 4.16 7.86
C LEU A 193 19.26 5.45 8.52
N ASP A 194 18.81 6.60 8.03
CA ASP A 194 19.24 7.90 8.57
C ASP A 194 18.52 8.26 9.89
N GLU A 195 17.43 7.55 10.22
CA GLU A 195 16.61 7.81 11.40
C GLU A 195 16.85 6.78 12.51
N ILE A 196 16.96 5.50 12.14
CA ILE A 196 16.99 4.37 13.08
C ILE A 196 18.01 3.33 12.60
N ALA A 197 18.79 2.79 13.55
CA ALA A 197 19.69 1.68 13.29
C ALA A 197 18.89 0.39 12.96
N VAL A 198 18.90 0.01 11.67
CA VAL A 198 18.23 -1.19 11.16
C VAL A 198 19.26 -2.14 10.53
N ALA A 199 19.40 -3.34 11.11
CA ALA A 199 20.24 -4.42 10.59
C ALA A 199 19.77 -4.90 9.20
N PRO A 200 20.62 -5.58 8.41
CA PRO A 200 20.20 -6.14 7.13
C PRO A 200 19.04 -7.14 7.26
N VAL A 201 17.99 -6.94 6.47
CA VAL A 201 16.85 -7.88 6.39
C VAL A 201 17.25 -9.09 5.55
N ARG A 202 17.15 -10.29 6.14
CA ARG A 202 17.45 -11.56 5.45
C ARG A 202 16.29 -11.96 4.54
N ILE A 203 16.60 -12.29 3.29
CA ILE A 203 15.64 -12.89 2.35
C ILE A 203 15.75 -14.41 2.46
N SER A 204 14.66 -15.08 2.77
CA SER A 204 14.63 -16.55 2.81
C SER A 204 14.67 -17.12 1.39
N PRO A 205 15.38 -18.24 1.17
CA PRO A 205 15.33 -18.92 -0.11
C PRO A 205 13.89 -19.34 -0.44
N VAL A 206 13.46 -19.08 -1.68
CA VAL A 206 12.13 -19.44 -2.16
C VAL A 206 12.06 -20.95 -2.29
N HIS A 207 11.28 -21.61 -1.44
CA HIS A 207 10.87 -22.98 -1.71
C HIS A 207 9.83 -22.94 -2.83
N VAL A 208 10.22 -23.39 -4.03
CA VAL A 208 9.30 -23.54 -5.15
C VAL A 208 8.31 -24.63 -4.79
N LYS A 209 7.11 -24.25 -4.35
CA LYS A 209 6.01 -25.20 -4.18
C LYS A 209 5.75 -25.88 -5.51
N THR A 210 5.66 -27.20 -5.49
CA THR A 210 5.34 -28.00 -6.68
C THR A 210 3.96 -27.60 -7.24
N ARG A 211 3.72 -27.82 -8.53
CA ARG A 211 2.40 -27.55 -9.16
C ARG A 211 1.26 -28.22 -8.39
N LYS A 212 1.49 -29.43 -7.87
CA LYS A 212 0.51 -30.20 -7.08
C LYS A 212 0.15 -29.52 -5.76
N GLU A 213 1.13 -28.97 -5.05
CA GLU A 213 0.89 -28.23 -3.79
C GLU A 213 0.15 -26.91 -4.03
N SER A 214 0.44 -26.24 -5.15
CA SER A 214 -0.26 -25.01 -5.56
C SER A 214 -1.73 -25.27 -5.90
N ILE A 215 -2.02 -26.37 -6.61
CA ILE A 215 -3.38 -26.80 -6.93
C ILE A 215 -4.12 -27.25 -5.67
N SER A 216 -3.47 -28.03 -4.80
CA SER A 216 -4.05 -28.48 -3.53
C SER A 216 -4.38 -27.31 -2.59
N TRP A 217 -3.48 -26.32 -2.46
CA TRP A 217 -3.76 -25.09 -1.72
C TRP A 217 -4.93 -24.32 -2.33
N MET A 218 -5.00 -24.22 -3.66
CA MET A 218 -6.10 -23.56 -4.38
C MET A 218 -7.45 -24.27 -4.15
N LEU A 219 -7.46 -25.60 -4.10
CA LEU A 219 -8.66 -26.42 -3.87
C LEU A 219 -9.13 -26.48 -2.41
N LEU A 220 -8.22 -26.38 -1.44
CA LEU A 220 -8.52 -26.55 0.00
C LEU A 220 -8.69 -25.22 0.75
N LYS A 221 -7.99 -24.17 0.31
CA LYS A 221 -7.92 -22.87 1.01
C LYS A 221 -8.22 -21.70 0.07
N GLY A 222 -7.78 -21.80 -1.18
CA GLY A 222 -8.00 -20.79 -2.21
C GLY A 222 -9.47 -20.69 -2.61
N THR A 223 -10.19 -21.80 -2.74
CA THR A 223 -11.59 -21.85 -3.21
C THR A 223 -12.54 -21.00 -2.36
N PRO A 224 -12.67 -21.13 -1.02
CA PRO A 224 -13.58 -20.27 -0.26
C PRO A 224 -13.20 -18.78 -0.29
N TRP A 225 -11.90 -18.46 -0.25
CA TRP A 225 -11.42 -17.07 -0.31
C TRP A 225 -11.59 -16.46 -1.71
N PHE A 226 -11.25 -17.22 -2.76
CA PHE A 226 -11.41 -16.87 -4.18
C PHE A 226 -12.89 -16.77 -4.55
N PHE A 227 -13.76 -17.66 -4.06
CA PHE A 227 -15.21 -17.56 -4.25
C PHE A 227 -15.77 -16.33 -3.53
N LYS A 228 -15.41 -16.10 -2.26
CA LYS A 228 -15.83 -14.89 -1.53
C LYS A 228 -15.35 -13.61 -2.23
N ARG A 229 -14.11 -13.58 -2.71
CA ARG A 229 -13.54 -12.40 -3.40
C ARG A 229 -14.03 -12.25 -4.85
N CYS A 230 -14.31 -13.32 -5.57
CA CYS A 230 -14.98 -13.27 -6.87
C CYS A 230 -16.41 -12.75 -6.70
N PHE A 231 -17.20 -13.23 -5.73
CA PHE A 231 -18.53 -12.66 -5.49
C PHE A 231 -18.49 -11.22 -4.96
N ASP A 232 -17.43 -10.79 -4.24
CA ASP A 232 -17.29 -9.41 -3.76
C ASP A 232 -16.74 -8.42 -4.81
N LEU A 233 -15.78 -8.85 -5.64
CA LEU A 233 -15.10 -8.00 -6.62
C LEU A 233 -15.70 -8.08 -8.01
N LEU A 234 -16.27 -9.21 -8.42
CA LEU A 234 -16.76 -9.41 -9.78
C LEU A 234 -18.02 -8.56 -10.08
N PRO A 235 -18.99 -8.38 -9.14
CA PRO A 235 -20.04 -7.38 -9.29
C PRO A 235 -19.48 -5.96 -9.32
N ALA A 236 -18.49 -5.63 -8.49
CA ALA A 236 -17.85 -4.32 -8.49
C ALA A 236 -17.12 -4.03 -9.81
N VAL A 237 -16.40 -5.02 -10.36
CA VAL A 237 -15.67 -4.95 -11.63
C VAL A 237 -16.62 -4.87 -12.82
N LEU A 238 -17.65 -5.74 -12.88
CA LEU A 238 -18.68 -5.68 -13.92
C LEU A 238 -19.40 -4.34 -13.89
N PHE A 239 -19.75 -3.85 -12.69
CA PHE A 239 -20.37 -2.55 -12.53
C PHE A 239 -19.44 -1.40 -12.94
N LEU A 240 -18.15 -1.43 -12.60
CA LEU A 240 -17.18 -0.43 -13.04
C LEU A 240 -17.11 -0.35 -14.57
N ILE A 241 -17.07 -1.51 -15.23
CA ILE A 241 -17.09 -1.59 -16.70
C ILE A 241 -18.41 -1.01 -17.25
N THR A 242 -19.55 -1.37 -16.68
CA THR A 242 -20.87 -0.89 -17.11
C THR A 242 -21.04 0.62 -16.90
N LYS A 243 -20.65 1.15 -15.74
CA LYS A 243 -20.74 2.58 -15.43
C LYS A 243 -19.81 3.40 -16.33
N GLU A 244 -18.60 2.94 -16.61
CA GLU A 244 -17.69 3.66 -17.52
C GLU A 244 -18.25 3.69 -18.95
N LYS A 245 -18.83 2.59 -19.43
CA LYS A 245 -19.55 2.59 -20.71
C LYS A 245 -20.72 3.58 -20.73
N ILE A 246 -21.49 3.65 -19.65
CA ILE A 246 -22.60 4.59 -19.50
C ILE A 246 -22.08 6.04 -19.49
N LEU A 247 -21.08 6.35 -18.65
CA LEU A 247 -20.47 7.67 -18.58
C LEU A 247 -19.89 8.09 -19.93
N ASN A 248 -19.20 7.19 -20.64
CA ASN A 248 -18.68 7.44 -21.99
C ASN A 248 -19.78 7.63 -23.04
N ALA A 249 -20.90 6.92 -22.91
CA ALA A 249 -22.06 7.11 -23.78
C ALA A 249 -22.75 8.47 -23.54
N PHE A 250 -22.75 8.97 -22.30
CA PHE A 250 -23.29 10.27 -21.95
C PHE A 250 -22.31 11.43 -22.20
N SER A 251 -21.01 11.22 -22.01
CA SER A 251 -19.96 12.21 -22.33
C SER A 251 -19.68 12.29 -23.83
N GLY A 252 -20.03 11.27 -24.63
CA GLY A 252 -20.07 11.36 -26.09
C GLY A 252 -21.02 12.42 -26.67
N ARG A 253 -21.82 13.09 -25.82
CA ARG A 253 -22.63 14.29 -26.17
C ARG A 253 -22.07 15.62 -25.65
N ARG A 254 -21.00 15.62 -24.84
CA ARG A 254 -20.29 16.85 -24.46
C ARG A 254 -18.98 16.92 -25.22
N GLY A 255 -18.77 18.06 -25.88
CA GLY A 255 -17.57 18.35 -26.62
C GLY A 255 -16.30 18.12 -25.80
N LYS A 256 -15.24 17.86 -26.54
CA LYS A 256 -13.87 17.58 -26.15
C LYS A 256 -13.24 18.76 -25.39
N GLU A 257 -13.70 19.05 -24.18
CA GLU A 257 -13.10 20.02 -23.26
C GLU A 257 -13.21 19.51 -21.81
N ASP A 258 -12.41 18.50 -21.47
CA ASP A 258 -12.02 18.26 -20.07
C ASP A 258 -10.51 18.53 -19.95
N ASN A 259 -10.12 19.78 -20.27
CA ASN A 259 -8.89 20.35 -19.71
C ASN A 259 -9.17 20.64 -18.24
N VAL A 260 -9.07 19.60 -17.40
CA VAL A 260 -8.95 19.81 -15.96
C VAL A 260 -7.55 20.38 -15.72
N HIS A 261 -7.45 21.71 -15.80
CA HIS A 261 -6.32 22.46 -15.29
C HIS A 261 -6.20 22.17 -13.79
N PHE A 262 -5.17 21.41 -13.41
CA PHE A 262 -4.67 21.45 -12.05
C PHE A 262 -3.82 22.70 -11.90
N ALA A 263 -3.94 23.38 -10.76
CA ALA A 263 -3.02 24.44 -10.40
C ALA A 263 -1.59 23.87 -10.46
N ASN A 264 -0.71 24.52 -11.22
CA ASN A 264 0.72 24.26 -11.14
C ASN A 264 1.14 24.56 -9.70
N PHE A 265 1.33 23.54 -8.88
CA PHE A 265 2.04 23.69 -7.62
C PHE A 265 3.47 24.01 -8.00
N THR A 266 3.84 25.27 -7.79
CA THR A 266 5.16 25.81 -8.06
C THR A 266 6.20 24.90 -7.42
N GLN A 267 7.05 24.27 -8.25
CA GLN A 267 8.32 23.77 -7.76
C GLN A 267 9.06 24.97 -7.17
N SER A 268 9.09 25.07 -5.84
CA SER A 268 10.01 25.93 -5.13
C SER A 268 11.42 25.44 -5.45
N GLN A 269 12.02 25.98 -6.51
CA GLN A 269 13.45 25.90 -6.74
C GLN A 269 14.13 26.72 -5.65
N SER A 270 14.60 26.04 -4.60
CA SER A 270 15.67 26.57 -3.76
C SER A 270 16.98 26.33 -4.50
N THR A 271 17.43 27.33 -5.25
CA THR A 271 18.82 27.42 -5.69
C THR A 271 19.47 28.60 -4.98
N GLU A 272 20.52 28.27 -4.24
CA GLU A 272 21.40 29.16 -3.52
C GLU A 272 21.99 30.27 -4.40
N ALA A 273 22.14 31.46 -3.82
CA ALA A 273 23.22 32.38 -4.15
C ALA A 273 23.50 33.27 -2.94
N ILE A 274 24.36 32.80 -2.04
CA ILE A 274 25.12 33.69 -1.16
C ILE A 274 26.50 33.82 -1.81
N SER A 275 26.75 34.97 -2.41
CA SER A 275 28.10 35.46 -2.70
C SER A 275 28.13 36.97 -2.44
N ALA A 276 29.20 37.41 -1.78
CA ALA A 276 29.53 38.74 -1.28
C ALA A 276 28.99 39.07 0.13
#